data_AF-A0AAX0S7Y7-F1
#
_entry.id   AF-A0AAX0S7Y7-F1
#
_cell.length_a   1.000
_cell.length_b   1.000
_cell.length_c   1.000
_cell.angle_alpha   90.00
_cell.angle_beta   90.00
_cell.angle_gamma   90.00
#
_symmetry.space_group_name_H-M   'P 1'
#
loop_
_entity.id
_entity.type
_entity.pdbx_description
1 polymer ?
#
loop_
_entity_poly.entity_id
_entity_poly.type
_entity_poly.pdbx_seq_one_letter_code
_entity_poly.pdbx_strand_id
1 'polypeptide(L)' 'MSSRGNCCDNAPLESLFGHFKDEAYIKPCNTMEEPKKEMKSYMTYYNNLRYQWKRR' A
#
# COMPACT_ATOMS: atom_id res chain seq x y z
N MET A 1 8.60 8.72 10.95
CA MET A 1 8.24 10.16 11.05
C MET A 1 9.14 10.95 10.13
N SER A 2 8.60 11.52 9.06
CA SER A 2 9.38 12.29 8.08
C SER A 2 9.70 13.68 8.67
N SER A 3 10.98 14.06 8.69
CA SER A 3 11.49 15.24 9.40
C SER A 3 11.15 16.60 8.76
N ARG A 4 10.23 16.63 7.79
CA ARG A 4 9.65 17.84 7.19
C ARG A 4 8.15 17.63 7.15
N GLY A 5 7.39 18.60 7.67
CA GLY A 5 5.92 18.55 7.86
C GLY A 5 5.06 18.47 6.59
N ASN A 6 5.51 17.76 5.55
CA ASN A 6 4.73 17.43 4.36
C ASN A 6 3.92 16.15 4.60
N CYS A 7 3.13 16.14 5.67
CA CYS A 7 2.26 15.01 5.97
C CYS A 7 1.25 14.76 4.84
N CYS A 8 0.82 15.79 4.11
CA CYS A 8 -0.08 15.66 2.96
C CYS A 8 0.50 14.81 1.82
N ASP A 9 1.79 14.97 1.49
CA ASP A 9 2.42 14.21 0.40
C ASP A 9 2.71 12.76 0.82
N ASN A 10 3.04 12.56 2.10
CA ASN A 10 3.38 11.24 2.63
C ASN A 10 2.15 10.43 3.08
N ALA A 11 1.04 11.10 3.43
CA ALA A 11 -0.19 10.46 3.90
C ALA A 11 -0.73 9.37 2.97
N PRO A 12 -0.84 9.56 1.63
CA PRO A 12 -1.34 8.50 0.75
C PRO A 12 -0.40 7.30 0.71
N LEU A 13 0.93 7.54 0.77
CA LEU A 13 1.94 6.49 0.74
C LEU A 13 1.94 5.69 2.06
N GLU A 14 1.92 6.38 3.20
CA GLU A 14 1.87 5.76 4.53
C GLU A 14 0.58 4.95 4.71
N SER A 15 -0.55 5.48 4.22
CA SER A 15 -1.84 4.76 4.26
C SER A 15 -1.77 3.49 3.43
N LEU A 16 -1.24 3.57 2.20
CA LEU A 16 -1.08 2.40 1.34
C LEU A 16 -0.17 1.34 1.98
N PHE A 17 0.97 1.73 2.56
CA PHE A 17 1.87 0.78 3.23
C PHE A 17 1.33 0.24 4.55
N GLY A 18 0.59 1.04 5.32
CA GLY A 18 -0.07 0.59 6.54
C GLY A 18 -1.08 -0.52 6.25
N HIS A 19 -1.91 -0.30 5.24
CA HIS A 19 -2.88 -1.28 4.76
C HIS A 19 -2.22 -2.49 4.10
N PHE A 20 -1.18 -2.27 3.29
CA PHE A 20 -0.44 -3.37 2.69
C PHE A 20 0.13 -4.32 3.74
N LYS A 21 0.65 -3.82 4.87
CA LYS A 21 1.20 -4.70 5.91
C LYS A 21 0.14 -5.52 6.66
N ASP A 22 -1.09 -5.02 6.76
CA ASP A 22 -2.20 -5.69 7.44
C ASP A 22 -2.92 -6.67 6.51
N GLU A 23 -3.14 -6.27 5.25
CA GLU A 23 -3.92 -7.01 4.27
C GLU A 23 -3.05 -7.93 3.39
N ALA A 24 -1.77 -7.61 3.18
CA ALA A 24 -0.89 -8.47 2.40
C ALA A 24 -0.41 -9.64 3.25
N TYR A 25 -0.94 -10.82 2.94
CA TYR A 25 -0.44 -12.08 3.44
C TYR A 25 0.89 -12.40 2.75
N ILE A 26 1.99 -11.83 3.24
CA ILE A 26 3.33 -12.07 2.68
C ILE A 26 3.69 -13.54 2.93
N LYS A 27 3.43 -14.40 1.94
CA LYS A 27 3.99 -15.75 1.90
C LYS A 27 5.52 -15.65 1.85
N PRO A 28 6.25 -16.67 2.35
CA PRO A 28 7.70 -16.71 2.17
C PRO A 28 8.01 -16.78 0.68
N CYS A 29 8.36 -15.62 0.10
CA CYS A 29 8.80 -15.52 -1.28
C CYS A 29 10.25 -16.00 -1.36
N ASN A 30 10.53 -16.89 -2.31
CA ASN A 30 11.90 -17.39 -2.54
C ASN A 30 12.68 -16.49 -3.50
N THR A 31 11.97 -15.64 -4.26
CA THR A 31 12.56 -14.80 -5.30
C THR A 31 12.11 -13.35 -5.15
N MET A 32 13.00 -12.40 -5.48
CA MET A 32 12.71 -10.96 -5.45
C MET A 32 11.63 -10.49 -6.45
N GLU A 33 11.23 -11.33 -7.40
CA GLU A 33 10.15 -11.03 -8.36
C GLU A 33 8.75 -11.26 -7.79
N GLU A 34 8.58 -12.26 -6.92
CA GLU A 34 7.30 -12.56 -6.28
C GLU A 34 6.74 -11.39 -5.45
N PRO A 35 7.51 -10.75 -4.55
CA PRO A 35 6.99 -9.62 -3.79
C PRO A 35 6.71 -8.40 -4.67
N LYS A 36 7.46 -8.20 -5.77
CA LYS A 36 7.18 -7.12 -6.74
C LYS A 36 5.84 -7.34 -7.44
N LYS A 37 5.53 -8.60 -7.82
CA LYS A 37 4.27 -8.97 -8.45
C LYS A 37 3.10 -8.81 -7.48
N GLU A 38 3.25 -9.26 -6.24
CA GLU A 38 2.27 -9.10 -5.16
C GLU A 38 1.97 -7.62 -4.90
N MET A 39 3.01 -6.80 -4.76
CA MET A 39 2.90 -5.37 -4.53
C MET A 39 2.18 -4.66 -5.69
N LYS A 40 2.47 -5.03 -6.94
CA LYS A 40 1.78 -4.49 -8.12
C LYS A 40 0.31 -4.89 -8.15
N SER A 41 0.01 -6.16 -7.83
CA SER A 41 -1.37 -6.68 -7.75
C SER A 41 -2.16 -5.94 -6.67
N TYR A 42 -1.57 -5.79 -5.48
CA TYR A 42 -2.16 -5.06 -4.38
C TYR A 42 -2.39 -3.58 -4.72
N MET A 43 -1.47 -2.93 -5.41
CA MET A 43 -1.64 -1.55 -5.87
C MET A 43 -2.84 -1.39 -6.81
N THR A 44 -3.05 -2.34 -7.72
CA THR A 44 -4.23 -2.36 -8.58
C THR A 44 -5.52 -2.55 -7.77
N TYR A 45 -5.53 -3.47 -6.81
CA TYR A 45 -6.65 -3.69 -5.89
C TYR A 45 -6.97 -2.43 -5.06
N TYR A 46 -5.95 -1.82 -4.46
CA TYR A 46 -6.09 -0.64 -3.61
C TYR A 46 -6.68 0.56 -4.36
N ASN A 47 -6.29 0.75 -5.63
CA ASN A 47 -6.73 1.89 -6.44
C ASN A 47 -8.10 1.68 -7.11
N ASN A 48 -8.47 0.44 -7.47
CA ASN A 48 -9.67 0.20 -8.31
C ASN A 48 -10.81 -0.51 -7.58
N LEU A 49 -10.50 -1.33 -6.57
CA LEU A 49 -11.46 -2.26 -5.97
C LEU A 49 -11.76 -1.91 -4.50
N ARG A 50 -10.80 -1.29 -3.81
CA ARG A 50 -10.96 -0.93 -2.40
C ARG A 50 -11.98 0.20 -2.27
N TYR A 51 -13.05 -0.07 -1.52
CA TYR A 51 -14.08 0.92 -1.22
C TYR A 51 -13.51 2.00 -0.29
N GLN A 52 -13.08 3.12 -0.87
CA GLN A 52 -12.71 4.29 -0.08
C GLN A 52 -13.97 5.13 0.17
N TRP A 53 -14.20 5.50 1.43
CA TRP A 53 -15.31 6.38 1.77
C TRP A 53 -15.12 7.70 1.02
N LYS A 54 -16.03 8.01 0.08
CA LYS A 54 -16.04 9.34 -0.53
C LYS A 54 -16.33 10.33 0.60
N ARG A 55 -15.30 11.04 1.07
CA ARG A 55 -15.51 12.25 1.86
C ARG A 55 -16.16 13.27 0.93
N ARG A 56 -17.43 13.53 1.18
CA ARG A 56 -18.22 14.59 0.56
C ARG A 56 -17.66 15.95 0.99
#